data_AF-A0A6N7LYS2-F1
#
_entry.id   AF-A0A6N7LYS2-F1
#
_cell.length_a   1.000
_cell.length_b   1.000
_cell.length_c   1.000
_cell.angle_alpha   90.00
_cell.angle_beta   90.00
_cell.angle_gamma   90.00
#
_symmetry.space_group_name_H-M   'P 1'
#
loop_
_entity.id
_entity.type
_entity.pdbx_description
1 polymer ?
#
loop_
_entity_poly.entity_id
_entity_poly.type
_entity_poly.pdbx_seq_one_letter_code
_entity_poly.pdbx_strand_id
1 'polypeptide(L)' 'DTIKIRVETDHDEVILTMDGQENIPLKLGDFVQVRKAKERLKLIVPEKKSYYQVLRTKLKWGGR' A
#
# COMPACT_ATOMS: atom_id res chain seq x y z
N ASP A 1 -14.28 -0.29 8.15
CA ASP A 1 -13.61 -1.60 8.14
C ASP A 1 -12.15 -1.45 8.55
N THR A 2 -11.67 -2.37 9.38
CA THR A 2 -10.29 -2.39 9.89
C THR A 2 -9.75 -3.80 9.70
N ILE A 3 -8.56 -3.90 9.13
CA ILE A 3 -7.81 -5.16 9.02
C ILE A 3 -6.84 -5.22 10.21
N LYS A 4 -6.79 -6.36 10.89
CA LYS A 4 -5.87 -6.60 12.00
C LYS A 4 -4.93 -7.74 11.64
N ILE A 5 -3.65 -7.53 11.85
CA ILE A 5 -2.58 -8.51 11.61
C ILE A 5 -1.81 -8.64 12.93
N ARG A 6 -1.49 -9.88 13.32
CA ARG A 6 -0.70 -10.17 14.52
C ARG A 6 0.59 -10.86 14.10
N VAL A 7 1.71 -10.46 14.70
CA VAL A 7 2.98 -11.17 14.53
C VAL A 7 3.02 -12.34 15.52
N GLU A 8 3.07 -13.58 14.99
CA GLU A 8 3.02 -14.82 15.79
C GLU A 8 4.30 -15.65 15.73
N THR A 9 5.34 -15.19 15.04
CA THR A 9 6.64 -15.87 14.94
C THR A 9 7.79 -14.87 15.13
N ASP A 10 8.89 -15.34 15.72
CA ASP A 10 10.13 -14.58 15.96
C ASP A 10 11.30 -15.06 15.09
N HIS A 11 11.06 -15.99 14.16
CA HIS A 11 12.12 -16.66 13.41
C HIS A 11 12.77 -15.82 12.29
N ASP A 12 12.19 -14.67 11.93
CA ASP A 12 12.76 -13.72 10.97
C ASP A 12 12.46 -12.26 11.38
N GLU A 13 13.29 -11.31 10.96
CA GLU A 13 13.03 -9.87 11.17
C GLU A 13 11.79 -9.45 10.35
N VAL A 14 10.68 -9.17 11.05
CA VAL A 14 9.45 -8.70 10.42
C VAL A 14 9.50 -7.17 10.33
N ILE A 15 9.42 -6.63 9.12
CA ILE A 15 9.44 -5.18 8.88
C ILE A 15 8.13 -4.76 8.23
N LEU A 16 7.43 -3.82 8.87
CA LEU A 16 6.34 -3.08 8.24
C LEU A 16 6.94 -1.94 7.42
N THR A 17 6.68 -1.92 6.12
CA THR A 17 7.09 -0.82 5.25
C THR A 17 5.89 0.02 4.84
N MET A 18 6.03 1.35 4.93
CA MET A 18 5.05 2.30 4.43
C MET A 18 5.55 2.94 3.13
N ASP A 19 4.82 2.71 2.04
CA ASP A 19 5.15 3.17 0.68
C ASP A 19 6.60 2.86 0.20
N GLY A 20 7.28 1.92 0.86
CA GLY A 20 8.69 1.60 0.62
C GLY A 20 9.68 2.68 1.09
N GLN A 21 9.23 3.67 1.88
CA GLN A 21 10.04 4.80 2.34
C GLN A 21 10.38 4.73 3.83
N GLU A 22 9.46 4.23 4.65
CA GLU A 22 9.67 4.06 6.09
C GLU A 22 9.63 2.58 6.46
N ASN A 23 10.59 2.16 7.29
CA ASN A 23 10.70 0.79 7.81
C ASN A 23 10.48 0.80 9.31
N ILE A 24 9.50 0.04 9.77
CA ILE A 24 9.15 -0.12 11.18
C ILE A 24 9.38 -1.59 11.57
N PRO A 25 10.39 -1.91 12.39
CA PRO A 25 10.60 -3.28 12.85
C PRO A 25 9.47 -3.68 13.79
N LEU A 26 8.89 -4.85 13.57
CA LEU A 26 7.85 -5.43 14.40
C LEU A 26 8.42 -6.56 15.26
N LYS A 27 7.85 -6.72 16.45
CA LYS A 27 8.22 -7.77 17.39
C LYS A 27 7.11 -8.81 17.52
N LEU A 28 7.47 -9.98 18.02
CA LEU A 28 6.51 -11.01 18.39
C LEU A 28 5.42 -10.44 19.30
N GLY A 29 4.16 -10.68 18.95
CA GLY A 29 3.00 -10.21 19.70
C GLY A 29 2.48 -8.83 19.28
N ASP A 30 3.20 -8.08 18.43
CA ASP A 30 2.70 -6.81 17.92
C ASP A 30 1.45 -6.97 17.06
N PHE A 31 0.62 -5.93 17.05
CA PHE A 31 -0.56 -5.83 16.19
C PHE A 31 -0.45 -4.67 15.22
N VAL A 32 -0.62 -4.95 13.94
CA VAL A 32 -0.80 -3.93 12.90
C VAL A 32 -2.29 -3.78 12.62
N GLN A 33 -2.78 -2.55 12.72
CA GLN A 33 -4.17 -2.21 12.39
C GLN A 33 -4.20 -1.28 11.19
N VAL A 34 -4.75 -1.76 10.08
CA VAL A 34 -4.90 -0.99 8.85
C VAL A 34 -6.35 -0.55 8.72
N ARG A 35 -6.55 0.75 8.60
CA ARG A 35 -7.86 1.35 8.37
C ARG A 35 -7.75 2.47 7.36
N LYS A 36 -8.86 2.77 6.70
CA LYS A 36 -8.95 3.94 5.83
C LYS A 36 -8.66 5.21 6.63
N ALA A 37 -7.74 6.03 6.13
CA ALA A 37 -7.46 7.34 6.69
C ALA A 37 -8.70 8.24 6.59
N LYS A 38 -8.88 9.15 7.56
CA LYS A 38 -9.94 10.16 7.53
C LYS A 38 -9.71 11.13 6.38
N GLU A 39 -8.46 11.56 6.26
CA GLU A 39 -8.01 12.46 5.20
C GLU A 39 -7.72 11.70 3.91
N ARG A 40 -7.99 12.36 2.78
CA ARG A 40 -7.67 11.85 1.45
C ARG A 40 -6.65 12.75 0.79
N LEU A 41 -5.71 12.14 0.07
CA LEU A 41 -4.81 12.86 -0.80
C LEU A 41 -5.60 13.58 -1.89
N LYS A 42 -5.41 14.89 -2.01
CA LYS A 42 -5.98 15.71 -3.09
C LYS A 42 -5.01 15.72 -4.26
N LEU A 43 -5.45 15.18 -5.40
CA LEU A 43 -4.65 15.11 -6.62
C LEU A 43 -5.21 16.08 -7.66
N ILE A 44 -4.33 16.82 -8.33
CA ILE A 44 -4.68 17.56 -9.54
C ILE A 44 -4.49 16.63 -10.73
N VAL A 45 -5.55 16.41 -11.49
CA VAL A 45 -5.55 15.52 -12.66
C VAL A 45 -5.90 16.33 -13.90
N PRO A 46 -5.07 16.33 -14.96
CA PRO A 46 -5.42 16.98 -16.23
C PRO A 46 -6.68 16.36 -16.83
N GLU A 47 -7.57 17.18 -17.40
CA GLU A 47 -8.84 16.72 -18.00
C GLU A 47 -8.67 15.62 -19.04
N LYS A 48 -7.57 15.67 -19.81
CA LYS A 48 -7.28 14.69 -20.87
C LYS A 48 -6.61 13.41 -20.36
N LYS A 49 -6.37 13.25 -19.05
CA LYS A 49 -5.67 12.09 -18.48
C LYS A 49 -6.67 11.03 -18.02
N SER A 50 -6.75 9.92 -18.75
CA SER A 50 -7.56 8.76 -18.37
C SER A 50 -6.76 7.77 -17.53
N TYR A 51 -7.31 7.37 -16.37
CA TYR A 51 -6.74 6.31 -15.52
C TYR A 51 -6.42 5.03 -16.31
N TYR A 52 -7.37 4.59 -17.14
CA TYR A 52 -7.20 3.36 -17.94
C TYR A 52 -6.14 3.50 -19.04
N GLN A 53 -5.95 4.71 -19.57
CA GLN A 53 -4.90 4.97 -20.55
C GLN A 53 -3.52 4.86 -19.90
N VAL A 54 -3.34 5.45 -18.70
CA VAL A 54 -2.11 5.29 -17.90
C VAL A 54 -1.87 3.81 -17.57
N LEU A 55 -2.91 3.09 -17.15
CA LEU A 55 -2.81 1.69 -16.78
C LEU A 55 -2.33 0.83 -17.96
N ARG A 56 -2.94 0.97 -19.15
CA ARG A 56 -2.54 0.25 -20.36
C ARG A 56 -1.09 0.52 -20.76
N THR A 57 -0.69 1.80 -20.76
CA THR A 57 0.68 2.18 -21.12
C THR A 57 1.70 1.61 -20.15
N LYS A 58 1.45 1.69 -18.83
CA LYS A 58 2.41 1.21 -17.81
C LYS A 58 2.53 -0.31 -17.76
N LEU A 59 1.42 -1.03 -17.89
CA LEU A 59 1.39 -2.49 -17.75
C LEU A 59 1.47 -3.23 -19.09
N LYS A 60 1.61 -2.52 -20.21
CA LYS A 60 1.55 -3.08 -21.58
C LYS A 60 0.30 -3.92 -21.82
N TRP A 61 -0.81 -3.54 -21.18
CA TRP A 61 -2.02 -4.34 -21.17
C TRP A 61 -2.88 -4.02 -22.40
N GLY A 62 -3.29 -5.06 -23.15
CA GLY A 62 -4.00 -4.93 -24.42
C GLY A 62 -3.14 -5.07 -25.67
N GLY A 63 -1.91 -5.57 -25.53
CA GLY A 63 -1.09 -5.97 -26.67
C GLY A 63 -1.75 -7.10 -27.47
N ARG A 64 -1.92 -6.85 -28.76
CA ARG A 64 -1.33 -7.79 -29.73
C ARG A 64 0.14 -7.43 -29.87
#